data_AF-A0AB34GI11-F1
#
_entry.id   AF-A0AB34GI11-F1
#
_cell.length_a   1.000
_cell.length_b   1.000
_cell.length_c   1.000
_cell.angle_alpha   90.00
_cell.angle_beta   90.00
_cell.angle_gamma   90.00
#
_symmetry.space_group_name_H-M   'P 1'
#
loop_
_entity.id
_entity.type
_entity.pdbx_description
1 polymer ?
#
loop_
_entity_poly.entity_id
_entity_poly.type
_entity_poly.pdbx_seq_one_letter_code
_entity_poly.pdbx_strand_id
1 'polypeptide(L)'
;MQEGIIGPKDKIVNSVKYCTESRFEEEMTSKWLHLFEGSGVPYGPINNMKNVFAEPQVCFLKLCGTAPLAPVAQLSMCAVPAQLLVQLKIDLGEVQGLEHGTGSETLMK
;
A
#
# COMPACT_ATOMS: atom_id res chain seq x y z
N MET A 1 -30.65 21.72 -10.25
CA MET A 1 -29.63 20.65 -10.36
C MET A 1 -30.06 19.76 -11.50
N GLN A 2 -29.25 19.60 -12.54
CA GLN A 2 -29.58 18.69 -13.64
C GLN A 2 -29.39 17.27 -13.11
N GLU A 3 -30.46 16.47 -13.10
CA GLU A 3 -30.33 15.02 -12.91
C GLU A 3 -29.64 14.47 -14.15
N GLY A 4 -28.34 14.20 -14.03
CA GLY A 4 -27.59 13.50 -15.07
C GLY A 4 -28.22 12.14 -15.32
N ILE A 5 -28.39 11.77 -16.58
CA ILE A 5 -28.95 10.48 -16.99
C ILE A 5 -28.05 9.37 -16.46
N ILE A 6 -28.46 8.72 -15.35
CA ILE A 6 -27.74 7.59 -14.74
C ILE A 6 -27.85 6.39 -15.67
N GLY A 7 -26.72 5.94 -16.20
CA GLY A 7 -26.66 4.82 -17.12
C GLY A 7 -27.03 3.48 -16.44
N PRO A 8 -27.43 2.45 -17.19
CA PRO A 8 -27.82 1.15 -16.63
C PRO A 8 -26.73 0.51 -15.75
N LYS A 9 -25.45 0.72 -16.07
CA LYS A 9 -24.31 0.22 -15.28
C LYS A 9 -24.20 0.96 -13.94
N ASP A 10 -24.41 2.27 -13.94
CA ASP A 10 -24.35 3.10 -12.74
C ASP A 10 -25.49 2.76 -11.77
N LYS A 11 -26.66 2.35 -12.29
CA LYS A 11 -27.77 1.85 -11.46
C LYS A 11 -27.40 0.59 -10.69
N ILE A 12 -26.74 -0.38 -11.33
CA ILE A 12 -26.34 -1.64 -10.68
C ILE A 12 -25.27 -1.36 -9.62
N VAL A 13 -24.24 -0.60 -9.97
CA VAL A 13 -23.16 -0.24 -9.04
C VAL A 13 -23.70 0.52 -7.83
N ASN A 14 -24.58 1.50 -8.05
CA ASN A 14 -25.19 2.25 -6.94
C ASN A 14 -26.11 1.38 -6.08
N SER A 15 -26.89 0.48 -6.69
CA SER A 15 -27.75 -0.43 -5.93
C SER A 15 -26.93 -1.35 -5.02
N VAL A 16 -25.83 -1.93 -5.51
CA VAL A 16 -24.94 -2.76 -4.68
C VAL A 16 -24.30 -1.93 -3.58
N LYS A 17 -23.79 -0.74 -3.92
CA LYS A 17 -23.17 0.18 -2.97
C LYS A 17 -24.09 0.47 -1.77
N TYR A 18 -25.30 0.96 -2.01
CA TYR A 18 -26.21 1.34 -0.94
C TYR A 18 -26.70 0.16 -0.09
N CYS A 19 -26.94 -1.00 -0.71
CA CYS A 19 -27.33 -2.21 0.03
C CYS A 19 -26.21 -2.73 0.95
N THR A 20 -24.94 -2.57 0.55
CA THR A 20 -23.80 -3.00 1.35
C THR A 20 -23.40 -2.00 2.44
N GLU A 21 -23.43 -0.70 2.14
CA GLU A 21 -23.07 0.36 3.11
C GLU A 21 -23.93 0.30 4.37
N SER A 22 -25.26 0.29 4.19
CA SER A 22 -26.22 0.18 5.30
C SER A 22 -26.02 -1.06 6.17
N ARG A 23 -25.62 -2.19 5.58
CA ARG A 23 -25.35 -3.42 6.32
C ARG A 23 -24.04 -3.38 7.10
N PHE A 24 -22.99 -2.83 6.51
CA PHE A 24 -21.68 -2.74 7.17
C PHE A 24 -21.68 -1.79 8.37
N GLU A 25 -22.59 -0.81 8.40
CA GLU A 25 -22.75 0.12 9.52
C GLU A 25 -23.39 -0.50 10.78
N GLU A 26 -24.11 -1.62 10.66
CA GLU A 26 -24.82 -2.24 11.79
C GLU A 26 -23.90 -2.89 12.83
N GLU A 27 -22.66 -3.20 12.45
CA GLU A 27 -21.72 -3.96 13.27
C GLU A 27 -20.29 -3.43 13.12
N MET A 28 -19.46 -3.67 14.14
CA MET A 28 -18.06 -3.23 14.12
C MET A 28 -17.26 -3.93 13.01
N THR A 29 -16.29 -3.22 12.41
CA THR A 29 -15.38 -3.77 11.38
C THR A 29 -14.78 -5.11 11.82
N SER A 30 -14.40 -5.27 13.10
CA SER A 30 -13.84 -6.53 13.63
C SER A 30 -14.75 -7.74 13.45
N LYS A 31 -16.07 -7.58 13.55
CA LYS A 31 -17.03 -8.67 13.36
C LYS A 31 -17.08 -9.10 11.89
N TRP A 32 -17.09 -8.14 10.97
CA TRP A 32 -17.05 -8.41 9.54
C TRP A 32 -15.74 -9.07 9.10
N LEU A 33 -14.60 -8.60 9.61
CA LEU A 33 -13.30 -9.23 9.35
C LEU A 33 -13.31 -10.71 9.75
N HIS A 34 -13.87 -11.03 10.92
CA HIS A 34 -13.97 -12.42 11.38
C HIS A 34 -14.91 -13.26 10.48
N LEU A 35 -16.04 -12.71 10.06
CA LEU A 35 -16.99 -13.42 9.19
C LEU A 35 -16.45 -13.68 7.79
N PHE A 36 -15.57 -12.83 7.28
CA PHE A 36 -14.96 -13.03 5.96
C PHE A 36 -13.74 -13.97 5.99
N GLU A 37 -13.23 -14.33 7.15
CA GLU A 37 -12.14 -15.30 7.29
C GLU A 37 -12.53 -16.66 6.70
N GLY A 38 -11.72 -17.14 5.75
CA GLY A 38 -12.00 -18.38 5.01
C GLY A 38 -13.10 -18.29 3.94
N SER A 39 -13.70 -17.11 3.70
CA SER A 39 -14.73 -16.93 2.67
C SER A 39 -14.20 -16.95 1.23
N GLY A 40 -12.89 -16.76 1.03
CA GLY A 40 -12.25 -16.60 -0.28
C GLY A 40 -12.46 -15.21 -0.91
N VAL A 41 -13.27 -14.35 -0.30
CA VAL A 41 -13.42 -12.95 -0.71
C VAL A 41 -12.21 -12.16 -0.19
N PRO A 42 -11.61 -11.25 -0.97
CA PRO A 42 -10.59 -10.34 -0.44
C PRO A 42 -11.23 -9.27 0.45
N TYR A 43 -10.72 -9.12 1.68
CA TYR A 43 -11.18 -8.11 2.64
C TYR A 43 -10.04 -7.59 3.51
N GLY A 44 -10.25 -6.45 4.16
CA GLY A 44 -9.32 -5.85 5.11
C GLY A 44 -9.91 -4.59 5.75
N PRO A 45 -9.38 -4.15 6.90
CA PRO A 45 -9.85 -2.92 7.54
C PRO A 45 -9.45 -1.68 6.72
N ILE A 46 -10.29 -0.65 6.75
CA ILE A 46 -9.92 0.68 6.25
C ILE A 46 -9.03 1.33 7.30
N ASN A 47 -7.74 1.44 7.01
CA ASN A 47 -6.76 2.02 7.93
C ASN A 47 -6.68 3.55 7.80
N ASN A 48 -6.52 4.23 8.93
CA ASN A 48 -6.04 5.63 8.95
C ASN A 48 -4.50 5.65 8.80
N MET A 49 -3.92 6.84 8.55
CA MET A 49 -2.47 6.97 8.33
C MET A 49 -1.61 6.45 9.49
N LYS A 50 -2.04 6.62 10.74
CA LYS A 50 -1.31 6.10 11.91
C LYS A 50 -1.27 4.57 11.90
N ASN A 51 -2.40 3.94 11.56
CA ASN A 51 -2.52 2.49 11.51
C ASN A 51 -1.75 1.90 10.34
N VAL A 52 -1.71 2.58 9.18
CA VAL A 52 -0.92 2.17 8.00
C VAL A 52 0.56 2.00 8.38
N PHE A 53 1.14 2.95 9.11
CA PHE A 53 2.55 2.86 9.52
C PHE A 53 2.82 1.85 10.65
N ALA A 54 1.79 1.40 11.36
CA ALA A 54 1.90 0.38 12.40
C ALA A 54 1.52 -1.03 11.90
N GLU A 55 1.04 -1.15 10.66
CA GLU A 55 0.51 -2.39 10.12
C GLU A 55 1.64 -3.41 9.89
N PRO A 56 1.53 -4.65 10.41
CA PRO A 56 2.55 -5.67 10.27
C PRO A 56 3.02 -5.92 8.84
N GLN A 57 2.13 -5.84 7.84
CA GLN A 57 2.46 -6.03 6.42
C GLN A 57 3.36 -4.91 5.92
N VAL A 58 3.09 -3.66 6.31
CA VAL A 58 3.89 -2.49 5.93
C VAL A 58 5.29 -2.57 6.57
N CYS A 59 5.35 -3.00 7.83
CA CYS A 59 6.61 -3.22 8.55
C CYS A 59 7.42 -4.41 7.97
N PHE A 60 6.78 -5.55 7.72
CA PHE A 60 7.43 -6.75 7.19
C PHE A 60 8.06 -6.49 5.82
N LEU A 61 7.33 -5.79 4.95
CA LEU A 61 7.81 -5.42 3.62
C LEU A 61 8.77 -4.22 3.64
N LYS A 62 9.14 -3.70 4.83
CA LYS A 62 9.99 -2.52 5.01
C LYS A 62 9.52 -1.32 4.16
N LEU A 63 8.20 -1.20 3.99
CA LEU A 63 7.57 -0.14 3.18
C LEU A 63 7.44 1.19 3.93
N CYS A 64 7.76 1.19 5.22
CA CYS A 64 7.92 2.38 6.04
C CYS A 64 9.33 2.39 6.64
N GLY A 65 9.99 3.54 6.60
CA GLY A 65 11.27 3.78 7.25
C GLY A 65 11.27 5.09 8.03
N THR A 66 12.14 5.20 9.04
CA THR A 66 12.38 6.45 9.74
C THR A 66 13.71 7.05 9.31
N ALA A 67 13.71 8.35 8.99
CA ALA A 67 14.92 9.10 8.69
C ALA A 67 15.14 10.17 9.78
N PRO A 68 16.38 10.32 10.30
CA PRO A 68 16.68 11.38 11.25
C PRO A 68 16.69 12.73 10.53
N LEU A 69 15.93 13.69 11.05
CA LEU A 69 15.99 15.09 10.65
C LEU A 69 16.52 15.88 11.85
N ALA A 70 17.86 15.96 11.97
CA ALA A 70 18.56 16.57 13.11
C ALA A 70 18.38 15.80 14.46
N PRO A 71 19.08 16.17 15.57
CA PRO A 71 19.23 15.28 16.73
C PRO A 71 17.94 15.04 17.54
N VAL A 72 16.83 15.68 17.21
CA VAL A 72 15.58 15.63 18.01
C VAL A 72 14.32 15.32 17.19
N ALA A 73 14.40 15.06 15.89
CA ALA A 73 13.23 14.74 15.08
C ALA A 73 13.45 13.51 14.18
N GLN A 74 12.43 12.65 14.13
CA GLN A 74 12.36 11.51 13.21
C GLN A 74 11.20 11.74 12.25
N LEU A 75 11.45 11.56 10.95
CA LEU A 75 10.43 11.57 9.91
C LEU A 75 10.09 10.14 9.52
N SER A 76 8.78 9.83 9.48
CA SER A 76 8.28 8.60 8.87
C SER A 76 8.14 8.81 7.36
N MET A 77 8.69 7.91 6.56
CA MET A 77 8.67 7.96 5.10
C MET A 77 8.24 6.63 4.51
N CYS A 78 7.49 6.67 3.40
CA CYS A 78 7.22 5.49 2.60
C CYS A 78 8.47 5.10 1.81
N ALA A 79 8.84 3.82 1.82
CA ALA A 79 9.91 3.31 0.98
C ALA A 79 9.47 3.25 -0.49
N VAL A 80 10.43 3.40 -1.40
CA VAL A 80 10.18 3.29 -2.84
C VAL A 80 9.95 1.81 -3.19
N PRO A 81 8.79 1.42 -3.75
CA PRO A 81 8.48 0.02 -4.04
C PRO A 81 9.52 -0.71 -4.92
N ALA A 82 10.23 0.03 -5.78
CA ALA A 82 11.30 -0.53 -6.61
C ALA A 82 12.54 -0.99 -5.81
N GLN A 83 12.85 -0.34 -4.68
CA GLN A 83 13.98 -0.70 -3.82
C GLN A 83 13.72 -2.03 -3.09
N LEU A 84 12.45 -2.33 -2.78
CA LEU A 84 12.03 -3.62 -2.22
C LEU A 84 12.28 -4.76 -3.20
N LEU A 85 12.01 -4.55 -4.50
CA LEU A 85 12.28 -5.54 -5.54
C LEU A 85 13.78 -5.83 -5.67
N VAL A 86 14.63 -4.80 -5.62
CA VAL A 86 16.08 -4.96 -5.68
C VAL A 86 16.60 -5.69 -4.43
N GLN A 87 16.14 -5.34 -3.23
CA GLN A 87 16.56 -6.01 -2.00
C GLN A 87 16.10 -7.47 -1.95
N LEU A 88 14.86 -7.79 -2.35
CA LEU A 88 14.37 -9.17 -2.44
C LEU A 88 15.18 -9.99 -3.44
N LYS A 89 15.59 -9.40 -4.57
CA LYS A 89 16.48 -10.03 -5.54
C LYS A 89 17.89 -10.28 -4.99
N ILE A 90 18.41 -9.36 -4.18
CA ILE A 90 19.69 -9.54 -3.48
C ILE A 90 19.58 -10.65 -2.42
N ASP A 91 18.50 -10.65 -1.62
CA ASP A 91 18.28 -11.59 -0.51
C ASP A 91 17.97 -13.01 -1.02
N LEU A 92 17.34 -13.13 -2.21
CA LEU A 92 17.11 -14.41 -2.91
C LEU A 92 18.35 -14.85 -3.73
N GLY A 93 19.41 -14.05 -3.76
CA GLY A 93 20.68 -14.37 -4.42
C GLY A 93 20.66 -14.27 -5.95
N GLU A 94 19.71 -13.53 -6.55
CA GLU A 94 19.50 -13.49 -8.01
C GLU A 94 20.28 -12.39 -8.76
N VAL A 95 21.07 -11.54 -8.11
CA VAL A 95 21.79 -10.45 -8.81
C VAL A 95 23.29 -10.51 -8.57
N GLN A 96 24.00 -11.16 -9.48
CA GLN A 96 25.38 -10.81 -9.83
C GLN A 96 25.33 -9.86 -11.03
N GLY A 97 25.67 -8.59 -10.81
CA GLY A 97 25.86 -7.62 -11.89
C GLY A 97 25.00 -6.38 -11.78
N LEU A 98 25.31 -5.50 -10.82
CA LEU A 98 25.08 -4.07 -11.00
C LEU A 98 26.45 -3.45 -11.23
N GLU A 99 26.84 -3.39 -12.50
CA GLU A 99 28.03 -2.68 -12.95
C GLU A 99 27.97 -1.22 -12.48
N HIS A 100 28.93 -0.85 -11.64
CA HIS A 100 29.22 0.54 -11.32
C HIS A 100 29.76 1.20 -12.60
N GLY A 101 28.90 1.92 -13.29
CA GLY A 101 29.30 2.88 -14.32
C GLY A 101 29.98 4.10 -13.67
N THR A 102 31.21 3.91 -13.18
CA THR A 102 32.09 5.03 -12.83
C THR A 102 32.62 5.62 -14.13
N GLY A 103 31.92 6.63 -14.65
CA GLY A 103 32.40 7.44 -15.76
C GLY A 103 33.68 8.18 -15.36
N SER A 104 34.82 7.59 -15.65
CA SER A 104 36.10 8.30 -15.68
C SER A 104 36.18 9.01 -17.02
N GLU A 105 35.85 10.30 -17.04
CA GLU A 105 36.24 11.20 -18.11
C GLU A 105 37.77 11.27 -18.12
N THR A 106 38.38 10.52 -19.05
CA THR A 106 39.79 10.61 -19.34
C THR A 106 40.03 11.93 -20.08
N LEU A 107 40.61 12.88 -19.34
CA LEU A 107 41.29 14.07 -19.85
C LEU A 107 42.27 13.65 -20.97
N MET A 108 41.89 13.90 -22.23
CA MET A 108 42.82 13.85 -23.35
C MET A 108 43.60 15.17 -23.41
N LYS A 109 44.91 15.02 -23.59
CA LYS A 109 45.94 16.07 -23.68
C LYS A 109 45.81 16.91 -24.93
#